data_AF-A0A7V1BZF1-F1
#
_entry.id   AF-A0A7V1BZF1-F1
#
_cell.length_a   1.000
_cell.length_b   1.000
_cell.length_c   1.000
_cell.angle_alpha   90.00
_cell.angle_beta   90.00
_cell.angle_gamma   90.00
#
_symmetry.space_group_name_H-M   'P 1'
#
loop_
_entity.id
_entity.type
_entity.pdbx_description
1 polymer ?
#
loop_
_entity_poly.entity_id
_entity_poly.type
_entity_poly.pdbx_seq_one_letter_code
_entity_poly.pdbx_strand_id
1 'polypeptide(L)'
;AHYSISSIFEEFPEDIKIYCYSEKSKVYNKIEAGKLRLATGMSDITSDITWDKKAVVFAVLHLGDHNINAGVKNFTTDEDFLSMQEEMKDPFDKGDIPGVIRLMDKHFDGKIYSLRHLFKDERKKIMDQILQLTYEDIETSYRQIYENNYSILNHFHSLDLRLPRPFATSVEYVLNTDLKKVFESDELDMDKLNRLIDDVKKWSVRIDTATVGTAVSSLIDSLMEGLNDQTKDLRPLDIVCEVLAILKPLSLTPDLWKAQNIFFSVGKKMYRDMKAKAAEGDLPAGQDARTLLRLGLCLSVMVE
;
A
#
# COMPACT_ATOMS: atom_id res chain seq x y z
N ALA A 1 24.93 5.62 6.54
CA ALA A 1 24.79 5.11 5.16
C ALA A 1 23.39 4.59 4.92
N HIS A 2 22.88 3.76 5.84
CA HIS A 2 21.51 3.27 5.79
C HIS A 2 20.48 4.39 5.82
N TYR A 3 20.39 5.10 6.95
CA TYR A 3 19.48 6.22 7.13
C TYR A 3 19.59 7.28 6.05
N SER A 4 20.82 7.67 5.69
CA SER A 4 21.04 8.65 4.62
C SER A 4 20.33 8.23 3.32
N ILE A 5 20.46 6.97 2.87
CA ILE A 5 19.80 6.54 1.64
C ILE A 5 18.29 6.47 1.83
N SER A 6 17.78 5.92 2.92
CA SER A 6 16.33 5.81 3.14
C SER A 6 15.67 7.19 3.29
N SER A 7 16.39 8.18 3.83
CA SER A 7 15.88 9.54 4.07
C SER A 7 15.50 10.30 2.81
N ILE A 8 15.94 9.86 1.63
CA ILE A 8 15.55 10.52 0.37
C ILE A 8 14.17 10.07 -0.12
N PHE A 9 13.70 8.90 0.33
CA PHE A 9 12.42 8.30 -0.05
C PHE A 9 11.35 8.39 1.04
N GLU A 10 11.77 8.46 2.31
CA GLU A 10 10.87 8.47 3.46
C GLU A 10 10.99 9.76 4.25
N GLU A 11 9.85 10.27 4.71
CA GLU A 11 9.83 11.26 5.78
C GLU A 11 10.04 10.54 7.10
N PHE A 12 11.18 10.81 7.70
CA PHE A 12 11.59 10.20 8.95
C PHE A 12 11.25 11.12 10.12
N PRO A 13 10.61 10.62 11.21
CA PRO A 13 10.57 11.36 12.46
C PRO A 13 11.98 11.67 12.97
N GLU A 14 12.11 12.70 13.81
CA GLU A 14 13.42 13.14 14.33
C GLU A 14 14.22 12.02 15.01
N ASP A 15 13.55 11.05 15.61
CA ASP A 15 14.15 9.90 16.29
C ASP A 15 13.70 8.58 15.63
N ILE A 16 14.66 7.78 15.16
CA ILE A 16 14.42 6.51 14.48
C ILE A 16 15.28 5.40 15.06
N LYS A 17 14.72 4.19 15.09
CA LYS A 17 15.47 2.98 15.42
C LYS A 17 15.69 2.12 14.18
N ILE A 18 16.96 1.89 13.84
CA ILE A 18 17.41 0.98 12.78
C ILE A 18 18.14 -0.18 13.46
N TYR A 19 17.45 -1.32 13.59
CA TYR A 19 17.94 -2.51 14.29
C TYR A 19 18.43 -2.20 15.72
N CYS A 20 19.74 -2.23 15.96
CA CYS A 20 20.38 -1.98 17.26
C CYS A 20 20.99 -0.57 17.36
N TYR A 21 20.58 0.35 16.49
CA TYR A 21 21.04 1.73 16.47
C TYR A 21 19.85 2.69 16.53
N SER A 22 19.99 3.72 17.36
CA SER A 22 19.08 4.85 17.43
C SER A 22 19.70 6.06 16.73
N GLU A 23 18.99 6.65 15.79
CA GLU A 23 19.43 7.78 14.99
C GLU A 23 18.55 8.99 15.24
N LYS A 24 19.19 10.13 15.50
CA LYS A 24 18.53 11.41 15.71
C LYS A 24 18.92 12.41 14.63
N SER A 25 17.95 12.82 13.82
CA SER A 25 18.15 13.86 12.80
C SER A 25 18.33 15.22 13.46
N LYS A 26 19.39 15.95 13.10
CA LYS A 26 19.61 17.33 13.58
C LYS A 26 19.32 18.36 12.49
N VAL A 27 19.80 18.10 11.29
CA VAL A 27 19.63 18.97 10.13
C VAL A 27 19.34 18.07 8.94
N TYR A 28 18.33 18.42 8.17
CA TYR A 28 17.97 17.73 6.95
C TYR A 28 17.51 18.75 5.92
N ASN A 29 18.11 18.71 4.74
CA ASN A 29 17.76 19.56 3.61
C ASN A 29 17.65 18.71 2.35
N LYS A 30 16.54 18.83 1.65
CA LYS A 30 16.22 18.08 0.43
C LYS A 30 15.84 19.05 -0.68
N ILE A 31 16.47 18.91 -1.83
CA ILE A 31 16.14 19.65 -3.05
C ILE A 31 15.83 18.67 -4.18
N GLU A 32 14.84 19.02 -5.01
CA GLU A 32 14.34 18.17 -6.09
C GLU A 32 14.28 18.93 -7.42
N ALA A 33 14.70 18.26 -8.50
CA ALA A 33 14.65 18.78 -9.86
C ALA A 33 14.19 17.67 -10.82
N GLY A 34 12.89 17.60 -11.10
CA GLY A 34 12.30 16.53 -11.88
C GLY A 34 12.44 15.17 -11.19
N LYS A 35 13.14 14.22 -11.81
CA LYS A 35 13.46 12.90 -11.23
C LYS A 35 14.70 12.91 -10.31
N LEU A 36 15.44 14.01 -10.30
CA LEU A 36 16.68 14.15 -9.53
C LEU A 36 16.38 14.64 -8.13
N ARG A 37 17.00 14.06 -7.12
CA ARG A 37 16.89 14.49 -5.72
C ARG A 37 18.26 14.53 -5.08
N LEU A 38 18.55 15.59 -4.33
CA LEU A 38 19.73 15.71 -3.49
C LEU A 38 19.28 15.98 -2.06
N ALA A 39 19.71 15.13 -1.13
CA ALA A 39 19.51 15.31 0.30
C ALA A 39 20.86 15.48 1.00
N THR A 40 20.94 16.43 1.93
CA THR A 40 22.11 16.64 2.80
C THR A 40 21.64 16.75 4.24
N GLY A 41 22.42 16.25 5.19
CA GLY A 41 22.02 16.32 6.58
C GLY A 41 23.11 15.94 7.57
N MET A 42 22.77 16.17 8.83
CA MET A 42 23.55 15.80 10.01
C MET A 42 22.69 14.97 10.94
N SER A 43 23.21 13.85 11.41
CA SER A 43 22.54 12.97 12.35
C SER A 43 23.48 12.48 13.46
N ASP A 44 22.89 12.22 14.63
CA ASP A 44 23.56 11.55 15.74
C ASP A 44 23.16 10.08 15.73
N ILE A 45 24.12 9.18 15.56
CA ILE A 45 23.92 7.73 15.63
C ILE A 45 24.38 7.23 16.99
N THR A 46 23.52 6.50 17.69
CA THR A 46 23.79 5.90 18.99
C THR A 46 23.63 4.38 18.90
N SER A 47 24.60 3.63 19.40
CA SER A 47 24.52 2.18 19.54
C SER A 47 23.65 1.82 20.76
N ASP A 48 22.57 1.05 20.58
CA ASP A 48 21.70 0.65 21.71
C ASP A 48 22.40 -0.38 22.63
N ILE A 49 23.45 -1.04 22.11
CA ILE A 49 24.20 -2.07 22.83
C ILE A 49 25.36 -1.46 23.62
N THR A 50 26.17 -0.64 22.96
CA THR A 50 27.39 -0.06 23.56
C THR A 50 27.19 1.36 24.09
N TRP A 51 26.10 2.01 23.69
CA TRP A 51 25.76 3.40 24.03
C TRP A 51 26.73 4.43 23.44
N ASP A 52 27.62 3.98 22.53
CA ASP A 52 28.50 4.85 21.77
C ASP A 52 27.69 5.76 20.86
N LYS A 53 27.98 7.06 20.94
CA LYS A 53 27.33 8.09 20.14
C LYS A 53 28.33 8.73 19.17
N LYS A 54 27.93 8.88 17.90
CA LYS A 54 28.71 9.56 16.86
C LYS A 54 27.83 10.52 16.08
N ALA A 55 28.31 11.74 15.88
CA ALA A 55 27.72 12.69 14.94
C ALA A 55 28.29 12.43 13.54
N VAL A 56 27.42 12.34 12.55
CA VAL A 56 27.78 12.11 11.15
C VAL A 56 27.10 13.14 10.25
N VAL A 57 27.75 13.45 9.14
CA VAL A 57 27.16 14.21 8.03
C VAL A 57 27.03 13.32 6.82
N PHE A 58 25.99 13.54 6.03
CA PHE A 58 25.71 12.77 4.85
C PHE A 58 25.22 13.63 3.69
N ALA A 59 25.43 13.11 2.48
CA ALA A 59 24.80 13.59 1.26
C ALA A 59 24.31 12.40 0.44
N VAL A 60 23.12 12.49 -0.14
CA VAL A 60 22.54 11.46 -0.99
C VAL A 60 22.01 12.09 -2.26
N LEU A 61 22.49 11.59 -3.41
CA LEU A 61 22.06 11.96 -4.74
C LEU A 61 21.31 10.77 -5.36
N HIS A 62 20.03 10.98 -5.65
CA HIS A 62 19.20 10.07 -6.43
C HIS A 62 19.02 10.63 -7.83
N LEU A 63 19.41 9.84 -8.83
CA LEU A 63 19.39 10.23 -10.24
C LEU A 63 18.12 9.78 -10.97
N GLY A 64 17.11 9.31 -10.23
CA GLY A 64 16.00 8.54 -10.75
C GLY A 64 16.27 7.04 -10.80
N ASP A 65 15.20 6.27 -10.98
CA ASP A 65 15.20 4.81 -11.01
C ASP A 65 16.00 4.23 -9.83
N HIS A 66 16.96 3.34 -10.11
CA HIS A 66 17.79 2.63 -9.14
C HIS A 66 19.15 3.29 -8.87
N ASN A 67 19.40 4.49 -9.40
CA ASN A 67 20.70 5.13 -9.35
C ASN A 67 20.83 6.04 -8.13
N ILE A 68 21.55 5.56 -7.12
CA ILE A 68 21.77 6.28 -5.86
C ILE A 68 23.25 6.32 -5.52
N ASN A 69 23.73 7.51 -5.16
CA ASN A 69 25.03 7.73 -4.57
C ASN A 69 24.84 8.36 -3.19
N ALA A 70 25.46 7.81 -2.15
CA ALA A 70 25.37 8.33 -0.80
C ALA A 70 26.75 8.40 -0.16
N GLY A 71 27.17 9.57 0.30
CA GLY A 71 28.37 9.75 1.08
C GLY A 71 28.04 9.94 2.56
N VAL A 72 28.85 9.33 3.45
CA VAL A 72 28.74 9.53 4.90
C VAL A 72 30.14 9.67 5.50
N LYS A 73 30.32 10.69 6.35
CA LYS A 73 31.55 10.89 7.15
C LYS A 73 31.22 11.36 8.56
N ASN A 74 32.20 11.28 9.46
CA ASN A 74 32.06 11.85 10.80
C ASN A 74 31.94 13.37 10.69
N PHE A 75 31.11 13.95 11.56
CA PHE A 75 31.02 15.40 11.70
C PHE A 75 32.35 15.96 12.24
N THR A 76 32.80 17.07 11.65
CA THR A 76 34.01 17.81 12.05
C THR A 76 33.65 19.20 12.57
N THR A 77 33.12 20.06 11.70
CA THR A 77 32.73 21.43 12.01
C THR A 77 31.46 21.83 11.27
N ASP A 78 30.74 22.83 11.79
CA ASP A 78 29.56 23.38 11.11
C ASP A 78 29.94 24.10 9.81
N GLU A 79 31.11 24.75 9.76
CA GLU A 79 31.64 25.40 8.56
C GLU A 79 31.90 24.39 7.42
N ASP A 80 32.49 23.23 7.72
CA ASP A 80 32.72 22.17 6.74
C ASP A 80 31.38 21.64 6.18
N PHE A 81 30.37 21.50 7.04
CA PHE A 81 29.04 21.03 6.65
C PHE A 81 28.30 22.04 5.76
N LEU A 82 28.30 23.33 6.15
CA LEU A 82 27.66 24.39 5.38
C LEU A 82 28.35 24.58 4.02
N SER A 83 29.69 24.56 4.00
CA SER A 83 30.48 24.61 2.77
C SER A 83 30.15 23.44 1.84
N MET A 84 30.11 22.21 2.37
CA MET A 84 29.71 21.02 1.60
C MET A 84 28.30 21.18 1.00
N GLN A 85 27.35 21.70 1.77
CA GLN A 85 25.98 21.89 1.32
C GLN A 85 25.87 22.93 0.20
N GLU A 86 26.53 24.09 0.35
CA GLU A 86 26.53 25.14 -0.67
C GLU A 86 27.26 24.69 -1.95
N GLU A 87 28.44 24.05 -1.81
CA GLU A 87 29.21 23.56 -2.95
C GLU A 87 28.42 22.54 -3.79
N MET A 88 27.62 21.67 -3.16
CA MET A 88 26.80 20.68 -3.88
C MET A 88 25.53 21.25 -4.48
N LYS A 89 24.98 22.33 -3.90
CA LYS A 89 23.72 22.93 -4.34
C LYS A 89 23.86 23.61 -5.71
N ASP A 90 24.90 24.42 -5.91
CA ASP A 90 25.11 25.17 -7.15
C ASP A 90 25.17 24.30 -8.43
N PRO A 91 25.97 23.21 -8.50
CA PRO A 91 25.98 22.32 -9.65
C PRO A 91 24.68 21.53 -9.80
N PHE A 92 24.00 21.19 -8.69
CA PHE A 92 22.70 20.51 -8.76
C PHE A 92 21.64 21.40 -9.40
N ASP A 93 21.54 22.67 -8.98
CA ASP A 93 20.59 23.65 -9.53
C ASP A 93 20.87 23.94 -11.03
N LYS A 94 22.14 23.82 -11.45
CA LYS A 94 22.57 23.95 -12.86
C LYS A 94 22.41 22.66 -13.68
N GLY A 95 22.05 21.54 -13.07
CA GLY A 95 21.97 20.24 -13.73
C GLY A 95 23.31 19.58 -14.05
N ASP A 96 24.43 20.04 -13.47
CA ASP A 96 25.75 19.43 -13.61
C ASP A 96 25.91 18.25 -12.63
N ILE A 97 25.25 17.15 -12.95
CA ILE A 97 25.30 15.91 -12.17
C ILE A 97 26.71 15.32 -12.05
N PRO A 98 27.54 15.27 -13.11
CA PRO A 98 28.94 14.88 -12.97
C PRO A 98 29.71 15.75 -11.97
N GLY A 99 29.42 17.06 -11.93
CA GLY A 99 29.94 17.99 -10.93
C GLY A 99 29.57 17.62 -9.51
N VAL A 100 28.29 17.33 -9.25
CA VAL A 100 27.81 16.87 -7.94
C VAL A 100 28.51 15.58 -7.50
N ILE A 101 28.60 14.58 -8.38
CA ILE A 101 29.26 13.29 -8.07
C ILE A 101 30.73 13.51 -7.70
N ARG A 102 31.47 14.33 -8.45
CA ARG A 102 32.87 14.66 -8.13
C ARG A 102 33.01 15.36 -6.78
N LEU A 103 32.08 16.26 -6.43
CA LEU A 103 32.07 16.91 -5.13
C LEU A 103 31.76 15.92 -4.01
N MET A 104 30.83 14.98 -4.23
CA MET A 104 30.59 13.90 -3.28
C MET A 104 31.85 13.03 -3.08
N ASP A 105 32.50 12.59 -4.15
CA ASP A 105 33.74 11.81 -4.05
C ASP A 105 34.83 12.56 -3.26
N LYS A 106 34.98 13.87 -3.52
CA LYS A 106 35.93 14.75 -2.81
C LYS A 106 35.58 14.89 -1.33
N HIS A 107 34.33 15.19 -0.99
CA HIS A 107 33.91 15.48 0.38
C HIS A 107 33.85 14.25 1.28
N PHE A 108 33.69 13.06 0.71
CA PHE A 108 33.54 11.79 1.43
C PHE A 108 34.71 10.82 1.22
N ASP A 109 35.85 11.28 0.69
CA ASP A 109 37.06 10.47 0.45
C ASP A 109 36.80 9.18 -0.36
N GLY A 110 35.91 9.26 -1.36
CA GLY A 110 35.49 8.10 -2.16
C GLY A 110 34.66 7.05 -1.41
N LYS A 111 34.25 7.31 -0.16
CA LYS A 111 33.34 6.43 0.61
C LYS A 111 31.89 6.66 0.18
N ILE A 112 31.62 6.34 -1.08
CA ILE A 112 30.29 6.40 -1.68
C ILE A 112 29.61 5.04 -1.61
N TYR A 113 28.40 5.05 -1.07
CA TYR A 113 27.51 3.92 -0.95
C TYR A 113 26.41 4.02 -2.01
N SER A 114 25.84 2.88 -2.34
CA SER A 114 24.74 2.72 -3.30
C SER A 114 23.74 1.72 -2.73
N LEU A 115 22.62 1.50 -3.42
CA LEU A 115 21.63 0.50 -3.02
C LEU A 115 22.25 -0.86 -2.71
N ARG A 116 23.30 -1.28 -3.43
CA ARG A 116 23.96 -2.58 -3.21
C ARG A 116 24.56 -2.75 -1.82
N HIS A 117 24.88 -1.65 -1.15
CA HIS A 117 25.50 -1.61 0.18
C HIS A 117 24.47 -1.63 1.32
N LEU A 118 23.18 -1.57 1.01
CA LEU A 118 22.11 -1.64 1.99
C LEU A 118 21.77 -3.09 2.37
N PHE A 119 21.18 -3.26 3.55
CA PHE A 119 20.64 -4.55 3.99
C PHE A 119 19.54 -5.04 3.04
N LYS A 120 19.30 -6.35 3.02
CA LYS A 120 18.38 -6.97 2.06
C LYS A 120 16.96 -6.41 2.17
N ASP A 121 16.45 -6.27 3.39
CA ASP A 121 15.08 -5.80 3.63
C ASP A 121 14.91 -4.34 3.19
N GLU A 122 15.94 -3.55 3.38
CA GLU A 122 15.96 -2.11 3.09
C GLU A 122 16.14 -1.83 1.61
N ARG A 123 16.96 -2.66 0.93
CA ARG A 123 16.98 -2.70 -0.54
C ARG A 123 15.62 -3.01 -1.12
N LYS A 124 14.91 -3.99 -0.54
CA LYS A 124 13.57 -4.37 -1.01
C LYS A 124 12.60 -3.20 -0.81
N LYS A 125 12.58 -2.60 0.37
CA LYS A 125 11.72 -1.46 0.70
C LYS A 125 11.91 -0.28 -0.27
N ILE A 126 13.15 0.12 -0.51
CA ILE A 126 13.46 1.23 -1.43
C ILE A 126 13.12 0.85 -2.87
N MET A 127 13.36 -0.40 -3.28
CA MET A 127 12.98 -0.87 -4.62
C MET A 127 11.46 -0.84 -4.80
N ASP A 128 10.69 -1.27 -3.81
CA ASP A 128 9.23 -1.24 -3.84
C ASP A 128 8.72 0.21 -3.98
N GLN A 129 9.34 1.17 -3.31
CA GLN A 129 9.03 2.62 -3.43
C GLN A 129 9.39 3.19 -4.82
N ILE A 130 10.58 2.88 -5.34
CA ILE A 130 11.00 3.33 -6.69
C ILE A 130 10.05 2.79 -7.75
N LEU A 131 9.63 1.52 -7.60
CA LEU A 131 8.75 0.86 -8.55
C LEU A 131 7.30 1.32 -8.45
N GLN A 132 6.88 1.96 -7.36
CA GLN A 132 5.49 2.41 -7.20
C GLN A 132 5.04 3.30 -8.37
N LEU A 133 5.81 4.34 -8.71
CA LEU A 133 5.51 5.21 -9.86
C LEU A 133 5.55 4.43 -11.19
N THR A 134 6.46 3.45 -11.31
CA THR A 134 6.54 2.60 -12.50
C THR A 134 5.29 1.73 -12.65
N TYR A 135 4.75 1.21 -11.54
CA TYR A 135 3.50 0.45 -11.55
C TYR A 135 2.30 1.31 -11.94
N GLU A 136 2.25 2.57 -11.49
CA GLU A 136 1.20 3.53 -11.89
C GLU A 136 1.25 3.84 -13.41
N ASP A 137 2.45 4.00 -13.96
CA ASP A 137 2.66 4.19 -15.42
C ASP A 137 2.25 2.94 -16.22
N ILE A 138 2.57 1.75 -15.71
CA ILE A 138 2.18 0.47 -16.31
C ILE A 138 0.65 0.32 -16.27
N GLU A 139 0.01 0.63 -15.15
CA GLU A 139 -1.46 0.58 -15.02
C GLU A 139 -2.11 1.52 -16.04
N THR A 140 -1.62 2.75 -16.13
CA THR A 140 -2.12 3.74 -17.09
C THR A 140 -2.03 3.22 -18.52
N SER A 141 -0.91 2.59 -18.88
CA SER A 141 -0.71 2.00 -20.21
C SER A 141 -1.69 0.87 -20.52
N TYR A 142 -1.90 -0.06 -19.58
CA TYR A 142 -2.88 -1.13 -19.75
C TYR A 142 -4.32 -0.60 -19.84
N ARG A 143 -4.65 0.41 -19.03
CA ARG A 143 -5.96 1.06 -19.06
C ARG A 143 -6.23 1.75 -20.39
N GLN A 144 -5.23 2.46 -20.93
CA GLN A 144 -5.33 3.07 -22.27
C GLN A 144 -5.57 2.02 -23.36
N ILE A 145 -4.90 0.86 -23.30
CA ILE A 145 -5.15 -0.23 -24.24
C ILE A 145 -6.60 -0.73 -24.12
N TYR A 146 -7.09 -0.91 -22.90
CA TYR A 146 -8.47 -1.35 -22.67
C TYR A 146 -9.51 -0.33 -23.17
N GLU A 147 -9.42 0.92 -22.73
CA GLU A 147 -10.43 1.95 -22.98
C GLU A 147 -10.46 2.38 -24.45
N ASN A 148 -9.29 2.63 -25.07
CA ASN A 148 -9.22 3.08 -26.46
C ASN A 148 -9.72 2.02 -27.45
N ASN A 149 -9.66 0.75 -27.06
CA ASN A 149 -10.07 -0.38 -27.89
C ASN A 149 -11.41 -0.97 -27.46
N TYR A 150 -12.14 -0.37 -26.52
CA TYR A 150 -13.36 -0.97 -25.96
C TYR A 150 -14.39 -1.38 -27.03
N SER A 151 -14.57 -0.56 -28.07
CA SER A 151 -15.45 -0.86 -29.21
C SER A 151 -15.02 -2.10 -29.99
N ILE A 152 -13.72 -2.27 -30.24
CA ILE A 152 -13.19 -3.45 -30.95
C ILE A 152 -13.32 -4.69 -30.07
N LEU A 153 -13.05 -4.59 -28.76
CA LEU A 153 -13.21 -5.69 -27.82
C LEU A 153 -14.65 -6.17 -27.79
N ASN A 154 -15.62 -5.25 -27.76
CA ASN A 154 -17.04 -5.58 -27.83
C ASN A 154 -17.41 -6.25 -29.15
N HIS A 155 -16.79 -5.82 -30.26
CA HIS A 155 -17.03 -6.46 -31.54
C HIS A 155 -16.52 -7.92 -31.55
N PHE A 156 -15.32 -8.18 -31.01
CA PHE A 156 -14.82 -9.55 -30.82
C PHE A 156 -15.79 -10.40 -29.99
N HIS A 157 -16.27 -9.87 -28.86
CA HIS A 157 -17.26 -10.57 -28.02
C HIS A 157 -18.57 -10.82 -28.78
N SER A 158 -19.08 -9.84 -29.54
CA SER A 158 -20.32 -9.99 -30.32
C SER A 158 -20.24 -11.04 -31.44
N LEU A 159 -19.02 -11.35 -31.89
CA LEU A 159 -18.74 -12.36 -32.90
C LEU A 159 -18.34 -13.72 -32.30
N ASP A 160 -18.43 -13.89 -30.97
CA ASP A 160 -17.94 -15.07 -30.24
C ASP A 160 -16.46 -15.40 -30.54
N LEU A 161 -15.66 -14.38 -30.85
CA LEU A 161 -14.24 -14.51 -31.14
C LEU A 161 -13.40 -14.37 -29.87
N ARG A 162 -12.34 -15.18 -29.78
CA ARG A 162 -11.36 -15.05 -28.69
C ARG A 162 -10.55 -13.76 -28.87
N LEU A 163 -10.41 -13.01 -27.77
CA LEU A 163 -9.55 -11.83 -27.76
C LEU A 163 -8.08 -12.21 -28.03
N PRO A 164 -7.38 -11.46 -28.90
CA PRO A 164 -5.93 -11.55 -29.00
C PRO A 164 -5.27 -11.37 -27.63
N ARG A 165 -4.18 -12.10 -27.39
CA ARG A 165 -3.50 -12.13 -26.09
C ARG A 165 -3.18 -10.74 -25.51
N PRO A 166 -2.67 -9.75 -26.28
CA PRO A 166 -2.38 -8.42 -25.73
C PRO A 166 -3.62 -7.73 -25.14
N PHE A 167 -4.77 -7.87 -25.79
CA PHE A 167 -6.03 -7.32 -25.31
C PHE A 167 -6.54 -8.07 -24.08
N ALA A 168 -6.52 -9.41 -24.11
CA ALA A 168 -6.93 -10.22 -22.97
C ALA A 168 -6.12 -9.89 -21.71
N THR A 169 -4.79 -9.78 -21.84
CA THR A 169 -3.91 -9.39 -20.72
C THR A 169 -4.21 -7.98 -20.21
N SER A 170 -4.53 -7.05 -21.10
CA SER A 170 -4.86 -5.66 -20.69
C SER A 170 -6.17 -5.61 -19.91
N VAL A 171 -7.21 -6.29 -20.40
CA VAL A 171 -8.50 -6.39 -19.71
C VAL A 171 -8.32 -7.09 -18.36
N GLU A 172 -7.57 -8.20 -18.32
CA GLU A 172 -7.30 -8.95 -17.10
C GLU A 172 -6.60 -8.11 -16.05
N TYR A 173 -5.56 -7.35 -16.44
CA TYR A 173 -4.83 -6.49 -15.52
C TYR A 173 -5.72 -5.36 -14.96
N VAL A 174 -6.48 -4.68 -15.83
CA VAL A 174 -7.33 -3.55 -15.43
C VAL A 174 -8.44 -4.02 -14.49
N LEU A 175 -9.15 -5.10 -14.81
CA LEU A 175 -10.26 -5.58 -13.97
C LEU A 175 -9.80 -6.07 -12.59
N ASN A 176 -8.66 -6.77 -12.52
CA ASN A 176 -8.09 -7.17 -11.23
C ASN A 176 -7.68 -5.96 -10.39
N THR A 177 -7.08 -4.95 -11.02
CA THR A 177 -6.68 -3.71 -10.35
C THR A 177 -7.89 -2.92 -9.85
N ASP A 178 -8.94 -2.81 -10.68
CA ASP A 178 -10.17 -2.10 -10.32
C ASP A 178 -10.95 -2.82 -9.22
N LEU A 179 -11.03 -4.15 -9.25
CA LEU A 179 -11.60 -4.94 -8.16
C LEU A 179 -10.84 -4.70 -6.85
N LYS A 180 -9.51 -4.79 -6.88
CA LYS A 180 -8.67 -4.52 -5.71
C LYS A 180 -8.95 -3.13 -5.13
N LYS A 181 -8.93 -2.09 -5.98
CA LYS A 181 -9.20 -0.70 -5.56
C LYS A 181 -10.59 -0.51 -4.97
N VAL A 182 -11.60 -1.22 -5.47
CA VAL A 182 -12.96 -1.15 -4.91
C VAL A 182 -13.01 -1.73 -3.50
N PHE A 183 -12.26 -2.80 -3.21
CA PHE A 183 -12.20 -3.39 -1.86
C PHE A 183 -11.29 -2.65 -0.89
N GLU A 184 -10.28 -1.93 -1.40
CA GLU A 184 -9.37 -1.09 -0.59
C GLU A 184 -9.93 0.32 -0.32
N SER A 185 -11.06 0.68 -0.92
CA SER A 185 -11.73 1.97 -0.71
C SER A 185 -12.41 2.03 0.66
N ASP A 186 -12.36 3.20 1.31
CA ASP A 186 -13.05 3.46 2.59
C ASP A 186 -14.57 3.26 2.49
N GLU A 187 -15.14 3.64 1.33
CA GLU A 187 -16.55 3.43 1.01
C GLU A 187 -16.68 2.45 -0.16
N LEU A 188 -17.45 1.39 0.05
CA LEU A 188 -17.71 0.37 -0.95
C LEU A 188 -18.82 0.82 -1.91
N ASP A 189 -18.46 1.07 -3.17
CA ASP A 189 -19.40 1.33 -4.25
C ASP A 189 -19.94 0.01 -4.83
N MET A 190 -21.14 -0.37 -4.38
CA MET A 190 -21.82 -1.61 -4.81
C MET A 190 -22.22 -1.60 -6.29
N ASP A 191 -22.55 -0.44 -6.86
CA ASP A 191 -22.90 -0.34 -8.27
C ASP A 191 -21.67 -0.57 -9.14
N LYS A 192 -20.53 0.02 -8.76
CA LYS A 192 -19.25 -0.21 -9.41
C LYS A 192 -18.79 -1.66 -9.28
N LEU A 193 -18.93 -2.27 -8.09
CA LEU A 193 -18.60 -3.68 -7.88
C LEU A 193 -19.40 -4.58 -8.83
N ASN A 194 -20.72 -4.41 -8.90
CA ASN A 194 -21.56 -5.23 -9.79
C ASN A 194 -21.14 -5.13 -11.26
N ARG A 195 -20.86 -3.91 -11.75
CA ARG A 195 -20.36 -3.70 -13.12
C ARG A 195 -19.03 -4.42 -13.38
N LEU A 196 -18.09 -4.36 -12.44
CA LEU A 196 -16.81 -5.05 -12.56
C LEU A 196 -16.98 -6.57 -12.61
N ILE A 197 -17.88 -7.13 -11.79
CA ILE A 197 -18.18 -8.56 -11.78
C ILE A 197 -18.80 -9.00 -13.10
N ASP A 198 -19.69 -8.19 -13.67
CA ASP A 198 -20.28 -8.47 -14.98
C ASP A 198 -19.24 -8.39 -16.10
N ASP A 199 -18.32 -7.42 -16.06
CA ASP A 199 -17.20 -7.34 -17.00
C ASP A 199 -16.26 -8.56 -16.86
N VAL A 200 -15.95 -8.99 -15.63
CA VAL A 200 -15.13 -10.20 -15.40
C VAL A 200 -15.76 -11.43 -16.03
N LYS A 201 -17.08 -11.60 -15.87
CA LYS A 201 -17.83 -12.71 -16.48
C LYS A 201 -17.83 -12.59 -18.01
N LYS A 202 -18.16 -11.41 -18.52
CA LYS A 202 -18.23 -11.11 -19.97
C LYS A 202 -16.91 -11.45 -20.67
N TRP A 203 -15.80 -11.06 -20.07
CA TRP A 203 -14.47 -11.26 -20.66
C TRP A 203 -13.82 -12.58 -20.27
N SER A 204 -14.46 -13.38 -19.41
CA SER A 204 -13.91 -14.64 -18.87
C SER A 204 -12.49 -14.47 -18.32
N VAL A 205 -12.30 -13.37 -17.59
CA VAL A 205 -11.00 -12.97 -17.04
C VAL A 205 -10.62 -13.84 -15.85
N ARG A 206 -9.32 -14.14 -15.75
CA ARG A 206 -8.77 -14.79 -14.57
C ARG A 206 -8.61 -13.78 -13.46
N ILE A 207 -9.26 -14.05 -12.33
CA ILE A 207 -9.11 -13.23 -11.14
C ILE A 207 -7.85 -13.67 -10.40
N ASP A 208 -7.05 -12.70 -9.96
CA ASP A 208 -5.99 -12.88 -8.99
C ASP A 208 -6.62 -13.16 -7.63
N THR A 209 -6.89 -14.44 -7.38
CA THR A 209 -7.56 -14.90 -6.16
C THR A 209 -6.77 -14.61 -4.90
N ALA A 210 -5.44 -14.48 -4.99
CA ALA A 210 -4.60 -14.15 -3.85
C ALA A 210 -4.77 -12.69 -3.47
N THR A 211 -4.50 -11.78 -4.42
CA THR A 211 -4.53 -10.33 -4.15
C THR A 211 -5.95 -9.84 -3.88
N VAL A 212 -6.93 -10.23 -4.70
CA VAL A 212 -8.34 -9.84 -4.51
C VAL A 212 -8.92 -10.52 -3.27
N GLY A 213 -8.55 -11.78 -2.99
CA GLY A 213 -8.99 -12.50 -1.79
C GLY A 213 -8.54 -11.80 -0.51
N THR A 214 -7.28 -11.35 -0.44
CA THR A 214 -6.78 -10.58 0.70
C THR A 214 -7.51 -9.25 0.86
N ALA A 215 -7.75 -8.50 -0.22
CA ALA A 215 -8.46 -7.22 -0.14
C ALA A 215 -9.91 -7.41 0.37
N VAL A 216 -10.60 -8.46 -0.10
CA VAL A 216 -11.94 -8.82 0.39
C VAL A 216 -11.92 -9.20 1.87
N SER A 217 -10.96 -10.00 2.32
CA SER A 217 -10.79 -10.34 3.73
C SER A 217 -10.61 -9.10 4.61
N SER A 218 -9.74 -8.17 4.20
CA SER A 218 -9.49 -6.93 4.94
C SER A 218 -10.74 -6.04 5.02
N LEU A 219 -11.51 -5.92 3.93
CA LEU A 219 -12.77 -5.19 3.93
C LEU A 219 -13.78 -5.81 4.91
N ILE A 220 -13.97 -7.14 4.84
CA ILE A 220 -14.93 -7.84 5.71
C ILE A 220 -14.50 -7.70 7.17
N ASP A 221 -13.20 -7.84 7.47
CA ASP A 221 -12.69 -7.67 8.83
C ASP A 221 -12.95 -6.25 9.35
N SER A 222 -12.72 -5.22 8.53
CA SER A 222 -12.98 -3.82 8.90
C SER A 222 -14.46 -3.56 9.18
N LEU A 223 -15.36 -4.07 8.32
CA LEU A 223 -16.81 -3.96 8.54
C LEU A 223 -17.26 -4.69 9.81
N MET A 224 -16.61 -5.81 10.15
CA MET A 224 -16.92 -6.61 11.33
C MET A 224 -16.35 -6.02 12.62
N GLU A 225 -15.23 -5.30 12.59
CA GLU A 225 -14.62 -4.68 13.77
C GLU A 225 -15.54 -3.66 14.47
N GLY A 226 -16.48 -3.08 13.73
CA GLY A 226 -17.51 -2.20 14.30
C GLY A 226 -18.60 -2.92 15.12
N LEU A 227 -18.63 -4.26 15.12
CA LEU A 227 -19.64 -5.06 15.82
C LEU A 227 -19.31 -5.24 17.31
N ASN A 228 -20.14 -4.67 18.17
CA ASN A 228 -20.10 -4.81 19.63
C ASN A 228 -21.52 -4.88 20.21
N ASP A 229 -21.63 -5.18 21.51
CA ASP A 229 -22.92 -5.33 22.22
C ASP A 229 -23.85 -4.09 22.15
N GLN A 230 -23.33 -2.92 21.76
CA GLN A 230 -24.07 -1.65 21.66
C GLN A 230 -24.27 -1.20 20.21
N THR A 231 -23.83 -1.99 19.22
CA THR A 231 -23.99 -1.66 17.80
C THR A 231 -25.47 -1.55 17.45
N LYS A 232 -25.90 -0.34 17.09
CA LYS A 232 -27.28 -0.03 16.66
C LYS A 232 -27.45 -0.08 15.15
N ASP A 233 -26.36 0.11 14.41
CA ASP A 233 -26.36 0.13 12.96
C ASP A 233 -25.83 -1.20 12.44
N LEU A 234 -26.72 -2.03 11.92
CA LEU A 234 -26.39 -3.33 11.34
C LEU A 234 -26.21 -3.27 9.81
N ARG A 235 -26.33 -2.10 9.18
CA ARG A 235 -26.11 -1.93 7.73
C ARG A 235 -24.75 -2.48 7.25
N PRO A 236 -23.62 -2.31 7.98
CA PRO A 236 -22.34 -2.92 7.59
C PRO A 236 -22.39 -4.45 7.47
N LEU A 237 -23.24 -5.12 8.26
CA LEU A 237 -23.37 -6.58 8.25
C LEU A 237 -24.12 -7.10 7.02
N ASP A 238 -25.11 -6.34 6.55
CA ASP A 238 -25.79 -6.64 5.29
C ASP A 238 -24.83 -6.50 4.11
N ILE A 239 -23.96 -5.49 4.12
CA ILE A 239 -22.91 -5.31 3.09
C ILE A 239 -21.98 -6.52 3.04
N VAL A 240 -21.54 -7.05 4.19
CA VAL A 240 -20.71 -8.29 4.23
C VAL A 240 -21.41 -9.46 3.52
N CYS A 241 -22.70 -9.65 3.80
CA CYS A 241 -23.48 -10.72 3.17
C CYS A 241 -23.62 -10.53 1.65
N GLU A 242 -23.84 -9.29 1.21
CA GLU A 242 -23.98 -8.94 -0.20
C GLU A 242 -22.67 -9.13 -0.96
N VAL A 243 -21.54 -8.69 -0.40
CA VAL A 243 -20.20 -8.90 -0.97
C VAL A 243 -19.91 -10.39 -1.13
N LEU A 244 -20.10 -11.19 -0.08
CA LEU A 244 -19.89 -12.64 -0.16
C LEU A 244 -20.79 -13.33 -1.19
N ALA A 245 -22.03 -12.85 -1.35
CA ALA A 245 -22.96 -13.39 -2.35
C ALA A 245 -22.54 -13.04 -3.78
N ILE A 246 -22.14 -11.79 -4.03
CA ILE A 246 -21.70 -11.29 -5.34
C ILE A 246 -20.41 -12.00 -5.80
N LEU A 247 -19.53 -12.33 -4.85
CA LEU A 247 -18.23 -12.94 -5.12
C LEU A 247 -18.26 -14.46 -5.25
N LYS A 248 -19.37 -15.11 -4.85
CA LYS A 248 -19.55 -16.56 -4.95
C LYS A 248 -19.23 -17.15 -6.35
N PRO A 249 -19.59 -16.51 -7.48
CA PRO A 249 -19.26 -17.01 -8.82
C PRO A 249 -17.77 -16.97 -9.15
N LEU A 250 -17.00 -16.09 -8.49
CA LEU A 250 -15.58 -15.89 -8.78
C LEU A 250 -14.66 -16.95 -8.16
N SER A 251 -15.23 -17.90 -7.39
CA SER A 251 -14.46 -18.95 -6.69
C SER A 251 -13.32 -18.38 -5.83
N LEU A 252 -13.54 -17.19 -5.24
CA LEU A 252 -12.60 -16.59 -4.30
C LEU A 252 -12.62 -17.36 -2.97
N THR A 253 -11.47 -17.46 -2.34
CA THR A 253 -11.31 -18.07 -1.01
C THR A 253 -10.79 -17.02 -0.03
N PRO A 254 -11.60 -16.02 0.35
CA PRO A 254 -11.19 -15.05 1.36
C PRO A 254 -11.00 -15.77 2.71
N ASP A 255 -9.98 -15.36 3.47
CA ASP A 255 -9.87 -15.71 4.88
C ASP A 255 -10.95 -14.95 5.67
N LEU A 256 -11.83 -15.70 6.33
CA LEU A 256 -12.94 -15.15 7.13
C LEU A 256 -12.73 -15.40 8.63
N TRP A 257 -11.58 -15.92 9.06
CA TRP A 257 -11.37 -16.40 10.42
C TRP A 257 -11.64 -15.32 11.49
N LYS A 258 -11.16 -14.09 11.25
CA LYS A 258 -11.36 -12.98 12.19
C LYS A 258 -12.82 -12.52 12.24
N ALA A 259 -13.45 -12.28 11.09
CA ALA A 259 -14.88 -12.03 10.99
C ALA A 259 -15.75 -13.10 11.70
N GLN A 260 -15.45 -14.38 11.50
CA GLN A 260 -16.14 -15.50 12.16
C GLN A 260 -15.99 -15.45 13.68
N ASN A 261 -14.80 -15.14 14.20
CA ASN A 261 -14.56 -15.02 15.64
C ASN A 261 -15.26 -13.81 16.26
N ILE A 262 -15.30 -12.67 15.56
CA ILE A 262 -16.03 -11.49 16.01
C ILE A 262 -17.53 -11.82 16.11
N PHE A 263 -18.09 -12.43 15.06
CA PHE A 263 -19.49 -12.84 15.08
C PHE A 263 -19.80 -13.90 16.16
N PHE A 264 -18.89 -14.85 16.39
CA PHE A 264 -19.06 -15.86 17.44
C PHE A 264 -19.08 -15.25 18.84
N SER A 265 -18.20 -14.28 19.11
CA SER A 265 -18.05 -13.66 20.43
C SER A 265 -19.17 -12.65 20.75
N VAL A 266 -19.57 -11.84 19.78
CA VAL A 266 -20.53 -10.74 19.98
C VAL A 266 -21.87 -11.05 19.30
N GLY A 267 -21.85 -11.39 18.01
CA GLY A 267 -23.05 -11.56 17.19
C GLY A 267 -24.04 -12.59 17.73
N LYS A 268 -23.55 -13.69 18.32
CA LYS A 268 -24.41 -14.71 18.98
C LYS A 268 -25.20 -14.15 20.16
N LYS A 269 -24.55 -13.34 21.00
CA LYS A 269 -25.18 -12.74 22.18
C LYS A 269 -26.23 -11.73 21.72
N MET A 270 -25.87 -10.84 20.80
CA MET A 270 -26.79 -9.86 20.21
C MET A 270 -28.01 -10.53 19.57
N TYR A 271 -27.82 -11.63 18.83
CA TYR A 271 -28.93 -12.36 18.22
C TYR A 271 -29.90 -12.90 19.28
N ARG A 272 -29.40 -13.48 20.38
CA ARG A 272 -30.24 -13.99 21.47
C ARG A 272 -31.04 -12.86 22.13
N ASP A 273 -30.38 -11.73 22.39
CA ASP A 273 -31.02 -10.56 23.01
C ASP A 273 -32.10 -9.95 22.10
N MET A 274 -31.81 -9.79 20.80
CA MET A 274 -32.78 -9.27 19.83
C MET A 274 -33.95 -10.23 19.60
N LYS A 275 -33.70 -11.54 19.58
CA LYS A 275 -34.74 -12.57 19.48
C LYS A 275 -35.68 -12.54 20.69
N ALA A 276 -35.17 -12.33 21.90
CA ALA A 276 -35.99 -12.20 23.11
C ALA A 276 -36.88 -10.94 23.04
N LYS A 277 -36.31 -9.78 22.68
CA LYS A 277 -37.08 -8.53 22.50
C LYS A 277 -38.14 -8.62 21.41
N ALA A 278 -37.83 -9.31 20.30
CA ALA A 278 -38.79 -9.56 19.23
C ALA A 278 -39.99 -10.40 19.70
N ALA A 279 -39.76 -11.37 20.60
CA ALA A 279 -40.84 -12.17 21.21
C ALA A 279 -41.73 -11.35 22.16
N GLU A 280 -41.21 -10.25 22.72
CA GLU A 280 -41.95 -9.29 23.54
C GLU A 280 -42.71 -8.23 22.71
N GLY A 281 -42.61 -8.27 21.38
CA GLY A 281 -43.36 -7.41 20.45
C GLY A 281 -42.56 -6.27 19.81
N ASP A 282 -41.23 -6.20 20.02
CA ASP A 282 -40.36 -5.22 19.37
C ASP A 282 -40.10 -5.58 17.89
N LEU A 283 -40.79 -4.89 16.98
CA LEU A 283 -40.70 -5.12 15.53
C LEU A 283 -39.28 -4.84 14.95
N PRO A 284 -38.60 -3.71 15.27
CA PRO A 284 -37.20 -3.50 14.92
C PRO A 284 -36.26 -4.63 15.35
N ALA A 285 -36.37 -5.11 16.61
CA ALA A 285 -35.52 -6.19 17.10
C ALA A 285 -35.70 -7.49 16.30
N GLY A 286 -36.90 -7.72 15.75
CA GLY A 286 -37.16 -8.85 14.86
C GLY A 286 -36.44 -8.76 13.50
N GLN A 287 -36.23 -7.55 12.98
CA GLN A 287 -35.45 -7.33 11.75
C GLN A 287 -33.95 -7.54 12.03
N ASP A 288 -33.44 -6.97 13.11
CA ASP A 288 -32.04 -7.09 13.53
C ASP A 288 -31.64 -8.56 13.78
N ALA A 289 -32.53 -9.34 14.42
CA ALA A 289 -32.31 -10.76 14.61
C ALA A 289 -32.21 -11.54 13.28
N ARG A 290 -32.95 -11.14 12.23
CA ARG A 290 -32.85 -11.77 10.91
C ARG A 290 -31.55 -11.41 10.20
N THR A 291 -31.09 -10.15 10.29
CA THR A 291 -29.81 -9.72 9.74
C THR A 291 -28.65 -10.48 10.38
N LEU A 292 -28.65 -10.62 11.71
CA LEU A 292 -27.64 -11.40 12.43
C LEU A 292 -27.67 -12.88 12.05
N LEU A 293 -28.86 -13.48 11.91
CA LEU A 293 -28.99 -14.87 11.46
C LEU A 293 -28.44 -15.07 10.03
N ARG A 294 -28.75 -14.14 9.11
CA ARG A 294 -28.24 -14.15 7.73
C ARG A 294 -26.72 -14.05 7.71
N LEU A 295 -26.14 -13.15 8.51
CA LEU A 295 -24.69 -13.01 8.64
C LEU A 295 -24.04 -14.31 9.13
N GLY A 296 -24.62 -14.96 10.15
CA GLY A 296 -24.13 -16.26 10.62
C GLY A 296 -24.11 -17.33 9.52
N LEU A 297 -25.15 -17.39 8.68
CA LEU A 297 -25.19 -18.29 7.53
C LEU A 297 -24.14 -17.94 6.47
N CYS A 298 -23.97 -16.66 6.14
CA CYS A 298 -22.96 -16.20 5.19
C CYS A 298 -21.53 -16.50 5.65
N LEU A 299 -21.25 -16.36 6.95
CA LEU A 299 -19.95 -16.67 7.54
C LEU A 299 -19.78 -18.18 7.87
N SER A 300 -20.80 -19.01 7.64
CA SER A 300 -20.83 -20.43 8.04
C SER A 300 -20.62 -20.65 9.55
N VAL A 301 -21.10 -19.73 10.39
CA VAL A 301 -21.07 -19.81 11.86
C VAL A 301 -22.48 -20.08 12.38
N MET A 302 -22.69 -21.26 12.99
CA MET A 302 -24.01 -21.63 13.53
C MET A 302 -24.39 -20.78 14.76
N VAL A 303 -25.62 -20.26 14.74
CA VAL A 303 -26.22 -19.43 15.79
C VAL A 303 -27.29 -20.23 16.53
N GLU A 304 -26.87 -21.30 17.23
CA GLU A 304 -27.70 -22.04 18.20
C GLU A 304 -27.41 -21.55 19.62
#